data_AF-A0A1Y5PB77-F1
#
_entry.id   AF-A0A1Y5PB77-F1
#
_cell.length_a   1.000
_cell.length_b   1.000
_cell.length_c   1.000
_cell.angle_alpha   90.00
_cell.angle_beta   90.00
_cell.angle_gamma   90.00
#
_symmetry.space_group_name_H-M   'P 1'
#
loop_
_entity.id
_entity.type
_entity.pdbx_description
1 polymer ?
#
loop_
_entity_poly.entity_id
_entity_poly.type
_entity_poly.pdbx_seq_one_letter_code
_entity_poly.pdbx_strand_id
1 'polypeptide(L)'
;MFEQAKATMLITVFVFLGIEGASVYSRFARKREDVGRATVIGFLSVLSVFMLVTLVSYGVLPQQELAQVYQPSMASVLESIVGHWGSVFIRVGVIVSVLGAYLAWTLMAAEILYLPAKSDDMPRFLARTNSHGAPVAALVMAGGMVQLLLIVLLFTSDALNFMLDLTAALSLVPYLLAAAYALKLTITRETYEDGGSRRGDMTVAVLATVYTLFLVYAAGIDHLMLSCILYAPGAILYVIARRERGLRVFRPAEAVLFAIIVVGAIAGVASLATGAIEL
;
A
#
# COMPACT_ATOMS: atom_id res chain seq x y z
N MET A 1 -6.77 24.28 8.72
CA MET A 1 -6.59 24.34 7.25
C MET A 1 -5.45 23.45 6.77
N PHE A 2 -4.17 23.71 7.11
CA PHE A 2 -3.05 22.87 6.63
C PHE A 2 -3.11 21.41 7.12
N GLU A 3 -3.38 21.21 8.42
CA GLU A 3 -3.64 19.89 9.03
C GLU A 3 -4.78 19.11 8.33
N GLN A 4 -5.91 19.78 8.08
CA GLN A 4 -7.06 19.17 7.41
C GLN A 4 -6.74 18.80 5.95
N ALA A 5 -6.02 19.66 5.22
CA ALA A 5 -5.59 19.35 3.86
C ALA A 5 -4.66 18.13 3.83
N LYS A 6 -3.74 18.02 4.80
CA LYS A 6 -2.86 16.86 4.96
C LYS A 6 -3.65 15.58 5.26
N ALA A 7 -4.61 15.62 6.19
CA ALA A 7 -5.43 14.46 6.53
C ALA A 7 -6.25 13.95 5.33
N THR A 8 -6.91 14.86 4.59
CA THR A 8 -7.66 14.48 3.38
C THR A 8 -6.76 13.92 2.28
N MET A 9 -5.54 14.45 2.15
CA MET A 9 -4.54 13.96 1.20
C MET A 9 -4.12 12.52 1.51
N LEU A 10 -3.84 12.19 2.78
CA LEU A 10 -3.45 10.84 3.19
C LEU A 10 -4.55 9.80 2.89
N ILE A 11 -5.81 10.13 3.18
CA ILE A 11 -6.95 9.27 2.85
C ILE A 11 -7.08 9.09 1.34
N THR A 12 -6.89 10.16 0.57
CA THR A 12 -6.97 10.09 -0.90
C THR A 12 -5.86 9.22 -1.48
N VAL A 13 -4.63 9.32 -0.94
CA VAL A 13 -3.51 8.44 -1.33
C VAL A 13 -3.84 6.97 -1.02
N PHE A 14 -4.39 6.69 0.15
CA PHE A 14 -4.80 5.35 0.54
C PHE A 14 -5.83 4.76 -0.44
N VAL A 15 -6.81 5.56 -0.89
CA VAL A 15 -7.84 5.13 -1.85
C VAL A 15 -7.28 4.72 -3.22
N PHE A 16 -6.12 5.28 -3.61
CA PHE A 16 -5.44 4.95 -4.85
C PHE A 16 -4.26 3.97 -4.68
N LEU A 17 -4.00 3.53 -3.46
CA LEU A 17 -3.04 2.47 -3.18
C LEU A 17 -3.47 1.16 -3.86
N GLY A 18 -2.52 0.37 -4.35
CA GLY A 18 -2.81 -0.89 -5.05
C GLY A 18 -2.80 -0.80 -6.57
N ILE A 19 -2.54 0.38 -7.15
CA ILE A 19 -2.30 0.52 -8.60
C ILE A 19 -1.10 -0.32 -9.05
N GLU A 20 -0.11 -0.53 -8.16
CA GLU A 20 1.01 -1.44 -8.37
C GLU A 20 0.59 -2.90 -8.57
N GLY A 21 -0.59 -3.29 -8.11
CA GLY A 21 -1.13 -4.64 -8.30
C GLY A 21 -1.22 -5.03 -9.78
N ALA A 22 -1.50 -4.07 -10.66
CA ALA A 22 -1.49 -4.29 -12.10
C ALA A 22 -0.12 -4.77 -12.62
N SER A 23 0.98 -4.27 -12.03
CA SER A 23 2.34 -4.71 -12.37
C SER A 23 2.63 -6.13 -11.89
N VAL A 24 2.12 -6.51 -10.71
CA VAL A 24 2.28 -7.87 -10.17
C VAL A 24 1.54 -8.89 -11.03
N TYR A 25 0.30 -8.58 -11.41
CA TYR A 25 -0.51 -9.44 -12.27
C TYR A 25 -0.18 -9.35 -13.75
N SER A 26 0.65 -8.39 -14.18
CA SER A 26 1.11 -8.26 -15.57
C SER A 26 1.77 -9.56 -16.08
N ARG A 27 2.30 -10.40 -15.19
CA ARG A 27 2.84 -11.73 -15.52
C ARG A 27 1.81 -12.66 -16.17
N PHE A 28 0.53 -12.48 -15.86
CA PHE A 28 -0.57 -13.25 -16.46
C PHE A 28 -1.15 -12.57 -17.72
N ALA A 29 -0.72 -11.36 -18.04
CA ALA A 29 -1.22 -10.62 -19.20
C ALA A 29 -0.59 -11.14 -20.50
N ARG A 30 -1.41 -11.26 -21.55
CA ARG A 30 -0.96 -11.69 -22.89
C ARG A 30 -0.10 -10.63 -23.59
N LYS A 31 -0.34 -9.35 -23.29
CA LYS A 31 0.42 -8.21 -23.81
C LYS A 31 0.67 -7.20 -22.68
N ARG A 32 1.89 -6.68 -22.59
CA ARG A 32 2.28 -5.70 -21.57
C ARG A 32 1.63 -4.33 -21.78
N GLU A 33 1.43 -3.93 -23.04
CA GLU A 33 0.78 -2.66 -23.41
C GLU A 33 -0.67 -2.57 -22.90
N ASP A 34 -1.38 -3.70 -22.88
CA ASP A 34 -2.77 -3.76 -22.42
C ASP A 34 -2.87 -3.48 -20.92
N VAL A 35 -1.86 -3.86 -20.14
CA VAL A 35 -1.81 -3.60 -18.69
C VAL A 35 -1.76 -2.10 -18.42
N GLY A 36 -0.88 -1.36 -19.10
CA GLY A 36 -0.77 0.09 -18.92
C GLY A 36 -2.06 0.82 -19.28
N ARG A 37 -2.67 0.47 -20.42
CA ARG A 37 -3.95 1.05 -20.85
C ARG A 37 -5.09 0.71 -19.88
N ALA A 38 -5.18 -0.54 -19.44
CA ALA A 38 -6.20 -0.97 -18.49
C ALA A 38 -6.06 -0.25 -17.14
N THR A 39 -4.83 -0.06 -16.65
CA THR A 39 -4.57 0.70 -15.42
C THR A 39 -5.03 2.14 -15.52
N VAL A 40 -4.70 2.85 -16.61
CA VAL A 40 -5.10 4.26 -16.78
C VAL A 40 -6.61 4.40 -16.93
N ILE A 41 -7.24 3.55 -17.74
CA ILE A 41 -8.70 3.57 -17.93
C ILE A 41 -9.41 3.22 -16.63
N GLY A 42 -8.94 2.20 -15.91
CA GLY A 42 -9.47 1.79 -14.62
C GLY A 42 -9.36 2.92 -13.58
N PHE A 43 -8.18 3.54 -13.47
CA PHE A 43 -7.95 4.67 -12.57
C PHE A 43 -8.89 5.85 -12.86
N LEU A 44 -8.99 6.29 -14.13
CA LEU A 44 -9.86 7.40 -14.50
C LEU A 44 -11.34 7.08 -14.29
N SER A 45 -11.75 5.83 -14.54
CA SER A 45 -13.12 5.38 -14.33
C SER A 45 -13.47 5.40 -12.84
N VAL A 46 -12.62 4.83 -11.98
CA VAL A 46 -12.81 4.82 -10.53
C VAL A 46 -12.80 6.25 -9.96
N LEU A 47 -11.88 7.10 -10.39
CA LEU A 47 -11.84 8.51 -10.01
C LEU A 47 -13.14 9.23 -10.38
N SER A 48 -13.66 8.99 -11.59
CA SER A 48 -14.92 9.58 -12.04
C SER A 48 -16.10 9.11 -11.18
N VAL A 49 -16.15 7.81 -10.86
CA VAL A 49 -17.17 7.25 -9.97
C VAL A 49 -17.09 7.87 -8.58
N PHE A 50 -15.89 8.01 -8.00
CA PHE A 50 -15.73 8.67 -6.70
C PHE A 50 -16.18 10.12 -6.71
N MET A 51 -15.80 10.90 -7.74
CA MET A 51 -16.28 12.27 -7.90
C MET A 51 -17.82 12.33 -7.97
N LEU A 52 -18.44 11.48 -8.79
CA LEU A 52 -19.90 11.43 -8.92
C LEU A 52 -20.58 11.06 -7.61
N VAL A 53 -20.08 10.04 -6.91
CA VAL A 53 -20.60 9.59 -5.62
C VAL A 53 -20.52 10.71 -4.57
N THR A 54 -19.40 11.42 -4.48
CA THR A 54 -19.23 12.55 -3.56
C THR A 54 -20.17 13.72 -3.92
N LEU A 55 -20.25 14.09 -5.20
CA LEU A 55 -21.12 15.18 -5.66
C LEU A 55 -22.61 14.87 -5.42
N VAL A 56 -23.05 13.65 -5.71
CA VAL A 56 -24.43 13.21 -5.44
C VAL A 56 -24.71 13.23 -3.94
N SER A 57 -23.77 12.75 -3.11
CA SER A 57 -23.95 12.75 -1.65
C SER A 57 -24.21 14.16 -1.11
N TYR A 58 -23.36 15.13 -1.51
CA TYR A 58 -23.52 16.53 -1.08
C TYR A 58 -24.71 17.24 -1.73
N GLY A 59 -25.17 16.77 -2.89
CA GLY A 59 -26.37 17.31 -3.55
C GLY A 59 -27.68 16.87 -2.89
N VAL A 60 -27.68 15.74 -2.18
CA VAL A 60 -28.91 15.11 -1.65
C VAL A 60 -29.10 15.37 -0.17
N LEU A 61 -28.04 15.32 0.64
CA LEU A 61 -28.12 15.48 2.09
C LEU A 61 -27.31 16.68 2.61
N PRO A 62 -27.81 17.41 3.63
CA PRO A 62 -27.03 18.45 4.30
C PRO A 62 -25.75 17.88 4.93
N GLN A 63 -24.67 18.67 4.93
CA GLN A 63 -23.36 18.27 5.48
C GLN A 63 -23.45 17.76 6.94
N GLN A 64 -24.31 18.38 7.74
CA GLN A 64 -24.50 18.04 9.16
C GLN A 64 -25.09 16.64 9.33
N GLU A 65 -26.02 16.25 8.45
CA GLU A 65 -26.60 14.92 8.45
C GLU A 65 -25.59 13.89 7.95
N LEU A 66 -24.89 14.17 6.83
CA LEU A 66 -23.84 13.29 6.28
C LEU A 66 -22.73 12.98 7.29
N ALA A 67 -22.38 13.96 8.14
CA ALA A 67 -21.37 13.78 9.18
C ALA A 67 -21.79 12.80 10.29
N GLN A 68 -23.08 12.54 10.45
CA GLN A 68 -23.63 11.65 11.48
C GLN A 68 -24.16 10.32 10.92
N VAL A 69 -24.10 10.12 9.60
CA VAL A 69 -24.52 8.87 8.96
C VAL A 69 -23.52 7.76 9.25
N TYR A 70 -24.05 6.59 9.64
CA TYR A 70 -23.27 5.36 9.82
C TYR A 70 -22.66 4.88 8.49
N GLN A 71 -21.36 4.54 8.46
CA GLN A 71 -20.77 3.99 7.23
C GLN A 71 -21.41 2.62 6.86
N PRO A 72 -21.66 2.34 5.57
CA PRO A 72 -21.34 3.15 4.39
C PRO A 72 -22.37 4.27 4.13
N SER A 73 -21.90 5.52 4.06
CA SER A 73 -22.75 6.71 3.92
C SER A 73 -23.64 6.70 2.67
N MET A 74 -23.16 6.07 1.58
CA MET A 74 -23.93 5.91 0.35
C MET A 74 -25.19 5.06 0.48
N ALA A 75 -25.26 4.15 1.47
CA ALA A 75 -26.47 3.38 1.71
C ALA A 75 -27.61 4.32 2.16
N SER A 76 -27.32 5.24 3.09
CA SER A 76 -28.28 6.22 3.59
C SER A 76 -28.60 7.30 2.56
N VAL A 77 -27.61 7.74 1.78
CA VAL A 77 -27.85 8.67 0.66
C VAL A 77 -28.83 8.04 -0.34
N LEU A 78 -28.58 6.81 -0.78
CA LEU A 78 -29.48 6.17 -1.75
C LEU A 78 -30.86 5.88 -1.15
N GLU A 79 -30.92 5.49 0.13
CA GLU A 79 -32.17 5.30 0.87
C GLU A 79 -33.05 6.55 0.89
N SER A 80 -32.44 7.74 1.03
CA SER A 80 -33.18 9.01 1.01
C SER A 80 -33.83 9.34 -0.34
N ILE A 81 -33.34 8.75 -1.43
CA ILE A 81 -33.81 9.03 -2.80
C ILE A 81 -34.84 8.00 -3.26
N VAL A 82 -34.55 6.70 -3.09
CA VAL A 82 -35.35 5.61 -3.65
C VAL A 82 -36.05 4.75 -2.60
N GLY A 83 -35.85 5.05 -1.31
CA GLY A 83 -36.38 4.30 -0.18
C GLY A 83 -35.50 3.12 0.23
N HIS A 84 -35.98 2.34 1.21
CA HIS A 84 -35.21 1.32 1.92
C HIS A 84 -34.50 0.28 1.03
N TRP A 85 -35.07 -0.06 -0.12
CA TRP A 85 -34.45 -1.03 -1.04
C TRP A 85 -33.08 -0.56 -1.55
N GLY A 86 -32.86 0.75 -1.69
CA GLY A 86 -31.58 1.32 -2.09
C GLY A 86 -30.48 1.05 -1.05
N SER A 87 -30.82 1.16 0.24
CA SER A 87 -29.93 0.84 1.36
C SER A 87 -29.48 -0.63 1.30
N VAL A 88 -30.44 -1.54 1.10
CA VAL A 88 -30.18 -2.98 1.02
C VAL A 88 -29.31 -3.31 -0.18
N PHE A 89 -29.60 -2.73 -1.35
CA PHE A 89 -28.81 -2.92 -2.56
C PHE A 89 -27.33 -2.52 -2.36
N ILE A 90 -27.08 -1.34 -1.78
CA ILE A 90 -25.72 -0.88 -1.49
C ILE A 90 -25.02 -1.80 -0.50
N ARG A 91 -25.69 -2.20 0.60
CA ARG A 91 -25.10 -3.10 1.61
C ARG A 91 -24.69 -4.45 1.01
N VAL A 92 -25.53 -5.06 0.18
CA VAL A 92 -25.20 -6.31 -0.52
C VAL A 92 -24.04 -6.10 -1.49
N GLY A 93 -24.07 -5.02 -2.27
CA GLY A 93 -22.99 -4.67 -3.18
C GLY A 93 -21.65 -4.49 -2.47
N VAL A 94 -21.64 -3.83 -1.30
CA VAL A 94 -20.45 -3.67 -0.46
C VAL A 94 -19.93 -5.03 0.02
N ILE A 95 -20.78 -5.95 0.46
CA ILE A 95 -20.35 -7.30 0.88
C ILE A 95 -19.63 -8.02 -0.27
N VAL A 96 -20.25 -8.04 -1.47
CA VAL A 96 -19.65 -8.68 -2.65
C VAL A 96 -18.33 -8.01 -3.03
N SER A 97 -18.29 -6.67 -3.00
CA SER A 97 -17.09 -5.88 -3.30
C SER A 97 -15.95 -6.15 -2.32
N VAL A 98 -16.25 -6.20 -1.01
CA VAL A 98 -15.25 -6.45 0.04
C VAL A 98 -14.71 -7.86 -0.07
N LEU A 99 -15.55 -8.87 -0.35
CA LEU A 99 -15.09 -10.24 -0.59
C LEU A 99 -14.19 -10.35 -1.82
N GLY A 100 -14.54 -9.66 -2.90
CA GLY A 100 -13.71 -9.59 -4.11
C GLY A 100 -12.36 -8.93 -3.85
N ALA A 101 -12.36 -7.78 -3.16
CA ALA A 101 -11.14 -7.09 -2.75
C ALA A 101 -10.28 -7.96 -1.82
N TYR A 102 -10.89 -8.61 -0.83
CA TYR A 102 -10.19 -9.51 0.08
C TYR A 102 -9.46 -10.64 -0.65
N LEU A 103 -10.12 -11.27 -1.64
CA LEU A 103 -9.49 -12.30 -2.46
C LEU A 103 -8.32 -11.73 -3.28
N ALA A 104 -8.51 -10.60 -3.94
CA ALA A 104 -7.49 -9.96 -4.77
C ALA A 104 -6.25 -9.58 -3.94
N TRP A 105 -6.45 -8.96 -2.78
CA TRP A 105 -5.36 -8.57 -1.87
C TRP A 105 -4.64 -9.77 -1.27
N THR A 106 -5.35 -10.85 -0.95
CA THR A 106 -4.74 -12.09 -0.44
C THR A 106 -3.81 -12.72 -1.47
N LEU A 107 -4.26 -12.79 -2.72
CA LEU A 107 -3.45 -13.32 -3.82
C LEU A 107 -2.24 -12.40 -4.10
N MET A 108 -2.43 -11.08 -4.08
CA MET A 108 -1.36 -10.11 -4.31
C MET A 108 -0.29 -10.18 -3.22
N ALA A 109 -0.68 -10.29 -1.95
CA ALA A 109 0.25 -10.41 -0.82
C ALA A 109 1.17 -11.64 -0.98
N ALA A 110 0.62 -12.77 -1.45
CA ALA A 110 1.41 -13.96 -1.72
C ALA A 110 2.38 -13.78 -2.90
N GLU A 111 1.95 -13.11 -3.97
CA GLU A 111 2.81 -12.84 -5.14
C GLU A 111 3.97 -11.90 -4.81
N ILE A 112 3.74 -10.88 -3.97
CA ILE A 112 4.77 -9.94 -3.50
C ILE A 112 5.88 -10.68 -2.72
N LEU A 113 5.55 -11.74 -1.99
CA LEU A 113 6.53 -12.58 -1.29
C LEU A 113 7.17 -13.64 -2.23
N TYR A 114 6.39 -14.21 -3.13
CA TYR A 114 6.82 -15.29 -4.02
C TYR A 114 7.77 -14.83 -5.14
N LEU A 115 7.48 -13.70 -5.79
CA LEU A 115 8.26 -13.19 -6.93
C LEU A 115 9.73 -12.90 -6.56
N PRO A 116 10.04 -12.15 -5.49
CA PRO A 116 11.42 -11.95 -5.06
C PRO A 116 12.09 -13.25 -4.61
N ALA A 117 11.35 -14.20 -4.05
CA ALA A 117 11.91 -15.50 -3.64
C ALA A 117 12.35 -16.33 -4.84
N LYS A 118 11.66 -16.21 -5.98
CA LYS A 118 12.04 -16.82 -7.25
C LYS A 118 13.26 -16.14 -7.90
N SER A 119 13.39 -14.83 -7.73
CA SER A 119 14.54 -14.03 -8.16
C SER A 119 15.66 -13.97 -7.12
N ASP A 120 15.65 -14.90 -6.17
CA ASP A 120 16.74 -15.11 -5.23
C ASP A 120 16.95 -14.04 -4.14
N ASP A 121 16.02 -13.08 -4.02
CA ASP A 121 16.06 -11.96 -3.07
C ASP A 121 15.32 -12.22 -1.74
N MET A 122 14.60 -13.34 -1.64
CA MET A 122 13.88 -13.79 -0.43
C MET A 122 14.20 -15.26 -0.10
N PRO A 123 13.88 -15.75 1.12
CA PRO A 123 14.14 -17.13 1.53
C PRO A 123 13.53 -18.17 0.59
N ARG A 124 14.25 -19.27 0.34
CA ARG A 124 13.86 -20.30 -0.64
C ARG A 124 12.54 -20.98 -0.32
N PHE A 125 12.15 -21.04 0.95
CA PHE A 125 10.88 -21.66 1.33
C PHE A 125 9.66 -20.91 0.77
N LEU A 126 9.77 -19.58 0.56
CA LEU A 126 8.69 -18.77 -0.02
C LEU A 126 8.47 -19.03 -1.52
N ALA A 127 9.49 -19.56 -2.21
CA ALA A 127 9.39 -19.94 -3.62
C ALA A 127 8.67 -21.30 -3.84
N ARG A 128 8.23 -21.98 -2.77
CA ARG A 128 7.55 -23.29 -2.88
C ARG A 128 6.11 -23.14 -3.35
N THR A 129 5.78 -23.83 -4.43
CA THR A 129 4.42 -23.91 -4.99
C THR A 129 3.80 -25.30 -4.80
N ASN A 130 2.46 -25.38 -4.77
CA ASN A 130 1.74 -26.66 -4.82
C ASN A 130 1.65 -27.20 -6.27
N SER A 131 0.96 -28.34 -6.43
CA SER A 131 0.70 -28.98 -7.73
C SER A 131 -0.08 -28.12 -8.72
N HIS A 132 -0.78 -27.09 -8.25
CA HIS A 132 -1.54 -26.14 -9.06
C HIS A 132 -0.80 -24.81 -9.29
N GLY A 133 0.48 -24.73 -8.89
CA GLY A 133 1.30 -23.53 -9.07
C GLY A 133 1.06 -22.40 -8.06
N ALA A 134 0.25 -22.61 -7.03
CA ALA A 134 -0.01 -21.59 -6.01
C ALA A 134 1.10 -21.56 -4.93
N PRO A 135 1.60 -20.38 -4.52
CA PRO A 135 2.69 -20.24 -3.57
C PRO A 135 2.20 -20.41 -2.11
N VAL A 136 2.05 -21.66 -1.67
CA VAL A 136 1.43 -22.00 -0.36
C VAL A 136 2.20 -21.40 0.81
N ALA A 137 3.53 -21.46 0.80
CA ALA A 137 4.33 -20.94 1.91
C ALA A 137 4.19 -19.41 2.06
N ALA A 138 4.14 -18.68 0.94
CA ALA A 138 3.89 -17.25 0.92
C ALA A 138 2.46 -16.92 1.40
N LEU A 139 1.46 -17.69 0.97
CA LEU A 139 0.07 -17.54 1.42
C LEU A 139 -0.08 -17.73 2.94
N VAL A 140 0.52 -18.79 3.49
CA VAL A 140 0.46 -19.08 4.93
C VAL A 140 1.18 -18.00 5.74
N MET A 141 2.34 -17.53 5.28
CA MET A 141 3.07 -16.44 5.94
C MET A 141 2.28 -15.14 5.90
N ALA A 142 1.78 -14.73 4.74
CA ALA A 142 0.97 -13.52 4.58
C ALA A 142 -0.29 -13.59 5.46
N GLY A 143 -1.01 -14.71 5.43
CA GLY A 143 -2.17 -14.95 6.28
C GLY A 143 -1.83 -14.91 7.77
N GLY A 144 -0.71 -15.50 8.19
CA GLY A 144 -0.22 -15.44 9.56
C GLY A 144 0.09 -14.02 10.02
N MET A 145 0.72 -13.19 9.17
CA MET A 145 0.96 -11.78 9.47
C MET A 145 -0.34 -10.98 9.59
N VAL A 146 -1.31 -11.22 8.70
CA VAL A 146 -2.64 -10.60 8.79
C VAL A 146 -3.34 -10.98 10.09
N GLN A 147 -3.33 -12.27 10.46
CA GLN A 147 -3.93 -12.71 11.73
C GLN A 147 -3.22 -12.10 12.95
N LEU A 148 -1.90 -12.04 12.94
CA LEU A 148 -1.14 -11.37 14.00
C LEU A 148 -1.56 -9.89 14.12
N LEU A 149 -1.66 -9.18 13.00
CA LEU A 149 -2.12 -7.79 12.98
C LEU A 149 -3.54 -7.66 13.52
N LEU A 150 -4.48 -8.53 13.09
CA LEU A 150 -5.84 -8.54 13.61
C LEU A 150 -5.91 -8.76 15.12
N ILE A 151 -5.05 -9.64 15.66
CA ILE A 151 -4.95 -9.85 17.11
C ILE A 151 -4.44 -8.59 17.82
N VAL A 152 -3.43 -7.91 17.27
CA VAL A 152 -2.92 -6.65 17.82
C VAL A 152 -4.02 -5.57 17.82
N LEU A 153 -4.82 -5.49 16.75
CA LEU A 153 -5.92 -4.53 16.64
C LEU A 153 -7.00 -4.71 17.71
N LEU A 154 -7.17 -5.91 18.30
CA LEU A 154 -8.10 -6.12 19.41
C LEU A 154 -7.73 -5.33 20.67
N PHE A 155 -6.48 -4.90 20.78
CA PHE A 155 -5.95 -4.13 21.91
C PHE A 155 -5.77 -2.64 21.57
N THR A 156 -6.20 -2.22 20.37
CA THR A 156 -6.03 -0.85 19.84
C THR A 156 -7.34 -0.09 19.98
N SER A 157 -7.31 1.10 20.57
CA SER A 157 -8.48 1.96 20.80
C SER A 157 -9.08 2.46 19.49
N ASP A 158 -8.23 2.87 18.55
CA ASP A 158 -8.62 3.37 17.23
C ASP A 158 -8.05 2.51 16.09
N ALA A 159 -8.53 1.27 16.02
CA ALA A 159 -8.04 0.28 15.07
C ALA A 159 -8.08 0.74 13.59
N LEU A 160 -9.08 1.54 13.20
CA LEU A 160 -9.20 2.01 11.81
C LEU A 160 -8.12 3.03 11.48
N ASN A 161 -7.95 4.07 12.32
CA ASN A 161 -6.93 5.08 12.08
C ASN A 161 -5.53 4.48 12.18
N PHE A 162 -5.29 3.58 13.15
CA PHE A 162 -4.03 2.85 13.23
C PHE A 162 -3.73 2.05 11.96
N MET A 163 -4.70 1.34 11.38
CA MET A 163 -4.51 0.63 10.11
C MET A 163 -4.20 1.57 8.95
N LEU A 164 -4.89 2.72 8.86
CA LEU A 164 -4.65 3.73 7.82
C LEU A 164 -3.24 4.33 7.94
N ASP A 165 -2.84 4.68 9.16
CA ASP A 165 -1.52 5.23 9.46
C ASP A 165 -0.41 4.23 9.17
N LEU A 166 -0.58 2.98 9.59
CA LEU A 166 0.35 1.89 9.32
C LEU A 166 0.50 1.64 7.81
N THR A 167 -0.61 1.63 7.08
CA THR A 167 -0.60 1.42 5.62
C THR A 167 0.08 2.58 4.89
N ALA A 168 -0.21 3.82 5.28
CA ALA A 168 0.45 5.00 4.73
C ALA A 168 1.96 4.94 5.02
N ALA A 169 2.35 4.69 6.27
CA ALA A 169 3.75 4.58 6.67
C ALA A 169 4.53 3.53 5.85
N LEU A 170 3.97 2.33 5.69
CA LEU A 170 4.62 1.22 4.98
C LEU A 170 4.71 1.42 3.47
N SER A 171 3.82 2.21 2.87
CA SER A 171 3.77 2.43 1.42
C SER A 171 4.69 3.58 0.96
N LEU A 172 4.92 4.58 1.82
CA LEU A 172 5.71 5.76 1.46
C LEU A 172 7.15 5.44 1.10
N VAL A 173 7.83 4.61 1.87
CA VAL A 173 9.24 4.27 1.63
C VAL A 173 9.42 3.50 0.30
N PRO A 174 8.65 2.42 0.01
CA PRO A 174 8.71 1.76 -1.29
C PRO A 174 8.40 2.70 -2.46
N TYR A 175 7.42 3.59 -2.32
CA TYR A 175 7.09 4.56 -3.37
C TYR A 175 8.22 5.58 -3.60
N LEU A 176 8.83 6.09 -2.53
CA LEU A 176 10.00 6.97 -2.63
C LEU A 176 11.17 6.25 -3.32
N LEU A 177 11.45 5.00 -2.93
CA LEU A 177 12.53 4.20 -3.53
C LEU A 177 12.25 3.91 -5.01
N ALA A 178 11.02 3.56 -5.37
CA ALA A 178 10.61 3.33 -6.75
C ALA A 178 10.73 4.60 -7.61
N ALA A 179 10.27 5.75 -7.09
CA ALA A 179 10.38 7.04 -7.78
C ALA A 179 11.85 7.48 -7.95
N ALA A 180 12.66 7.36 -6.89
CA ALA A 180 14.08 7.67 -6.93
C ALA A 180 14.85 6.74 -7.88
N TYR A 181 14.49 5.45 -7.93
CA TYR A 181 15.08 4.50 -8.86
C TYR A 181 14.71 4.82 -10.31
N ALA A 182 13.45 5.17 -10.58
CA ALA A 182 13.03 5.66 -11.90
C ALA A 182 13.83 6.91 -12.30
N LEU A 183 13.99 7.86 -11.39
CA LEU A 183 14.80 9.06 -11.62
C LEU A 183 16.26 8.70 -11.93
N LYS A 184 16.86 7.79 -11.15
CA LYS A 184 18.21 7.28 -11.40
C LYS A 184 18.33 6.73 -12.83
N LEU A 185 17.41 5.88 -13.28
CA LEU A 185 17.43 5.31 -14.64
C LEU A 185 17.38 6.39 -15.73
N THR A 186 16.58 7.45 -15.56
CA THR A 186 16.52 8.56 -16.54
C THR A 186 17.80 9.41 -16.58
N ILE A 187 18.57 9.42 -15.48
CA ILE A 187 19.86 10.12 -15.37
C ILE A 187 21.00 9.24 -15.92
N THR A 188 21.06 7.96 -15.54
CA THR A 188 22.12 7.02 -15.93
C THR A 188 21.98 6.49 -17.35
N ARG A 189 20.78 6.56 -17.93
CA ARG A 189 20.44 6.10 -19.29
C ARG A 189 20.53 4.59 -19.50
N GLU A 190 20.57 3.79 -18.44
CA GLU A 190 20.71 2.32 -18.49
C GLU A 190 19.58 1.61 -19.27
N THR A 191 18.45 2.28 -19.52
CA THR A 191 17.28 1.70 -20.21
C THR A 191 16.88 2.48 -21.48
N TYR A 192 17.67 3.47 -21.90
CA TYR A 192 17.33 4.38 -23.01
C TYR A 192 18.25 4.19 -24.23
N GLU A 193 18.51 2.93 -24.60
CA GLU A 193 19.33 2.60 -25.78
C GLU A 193 18.61 2.93 -27.12
N ASP A 194 17.27 2.89 -27.15
CA ASP A 194 16.47 3.02 -28.38
C ASP A 194 15.89 4.43 -28.66
N GLY A 195 16.46 5.51 -28.08
CA GLY A 195 16.11 6.88 -28.47
C GLY A 195 14.68 7.36 -28.12
N GLY A 196 13.99 6.67 -27.19
CA GLY A 196 12.70 7.09 -26.65
C GLY A 196 12.70 8.46 -25.96
N SER A 197 11.52 9.05 -25.76
CA SER A 197 11.33 10.40 -25.20
C SER A 197 11.72 10.49 -23.71
N ARG A 198 13.02 10.69 -23.45
CA ARG A 198 13.61 10.88 -22.11
C ARG A 198 12.98 12.01 -21.30
N ARG A 199 12.58 13.10 -21.97
CA ARG A 199 12.13 14.33 -21.30
C ARG A 199 10.81 14.15 -20.57
N GLY A 200 9.91 13.33 -21.11
CA GLY A 200 8.64 13.00 -20.47
C GLY A 200 8.87 12.20 -19.18
N ASP A 201 9.57 11.08 -19.31
CA ASP A 201 9.82 10.18 -18.18
C ASP A 201 10.64 10.84 -17.06
N MET A 202 11.64 11.66 -17.42
CA MET A 202 12.43 12.40 -16.44
C MET A 202 11.57 13.43 -15.68
N THR A 203 10.65 14.11 -16.37
CA THR A 203 9.75 15.07 -15.71
C THR A 203 8.83 14.35 -14.74
N VAL A 204 8.25 13.21 -15.16
CA VAL A 204 7.38 12.38 -14.31
C VAL A 204 8.17 11.84 -13.10
N ALA A 205 9.38 11.34 -13.30
CA ALA A 205 10.21 10.79 -12.23
C ALA A 205 10.65 11.86 -11.22
N VAL A 206 11.00 13.07 -11.67
CA VAL A 206 11.31 14.21 -10.79
C VAL A 206 10.07 14.61 -9.99
N LEU A 207 8.93 14.79 -10.64
CA LEU A 207 7.68 15.15 -9.96
C LEU A 207 7.27 14.08 -8.94
N ALA A 208 7.36 12.79 -9.30
CA ALA A 208 7.06 11.68 -8.40
C ALA A 208 8.01 11.63 -7.20
N THR A 209 9.30 11.88 -7.41
CA THR A 209 10.30 11.91 -6.32
C THR A 209 10.06 13.08 -5.39
N VAL A 210 9.82 14.29 -5.92
CA VAL A 210 9.50 15.47 -5.10
C VAL A 210 8.20 15.26 -4.32
N TYR A 211 7.17 14.71 -4.95
CA TYR A 211 5.88 14.46 -4.32
C TYR A 211 5.96 13.38 -3.22
N THR A 212 6.64 12.27 -3.46
CA THR A 212 6.84 11.22 -2.44
C THR A 212 7.72 11.70 -1.29
N LEU A 213 8.73 12.53 -1.57
CA LEU A 213 9.55 13.17 -0.53
C LEU A 213 8.71 14.14 0.32
N PHE A 214 7.83 14.92 -0.32
CA PHE A 214 6.86 15.77 0.37
C PHE A 214 5.90 14.93 1.23
N LEU A 215 5.41 13.80 0.73
CA LEU A 215 4.55 12.90 1.50
C LEU A 215 5.26 12.28 2.71
N VAL A 216 6.52 11.89 2.58
CA VAL A 216 7.34 11.40 3.70
C VAL A 216 7.53 12.51 4.75
N TYR A 217 7.84 13.73 4.30
CA TYR A 217 7.91 14.89 5.19
C TYR A 217 6.57 15.19 5.85
N ALA A 218 5.48 15.12 5.08
CA ALA A 218 4.15 15.39 5.56
C ALA A 218 3.72 14.34 6.57
N ALA A 219 3.91 13.04 6.33
CA ALA A 219 3.54 11.97 7.25
C ALA A 219 4.11 12.21 8.66
N GLY A 220 5.37 12.64 8.73
CA GLY A 220 6.04 12.97 9.99
C GLY A 220 6.88 11.82 10.52
N ILE A 221 7.60 12.09 11.61
CA ILE A 221 8.56 11.13 12.16
C ILE A 221 7.86 9.93 12.82
N ASP A 222 6.66 10.13 13.36
CA ASP A 222 5.91 9.09 14.07
C ASP A 222 5.54 7.93 13.13
N HIS A 223 5.02 8.23 11.94
CA HIS A 223 4.73 7.22 10.90
C HIS A 223 6.00 6.52 10.41
N LEU A 224 7.12 7.24 10.27
CA LEU A 224 8.39 6.62 9.91
C LEU A 224 8.89 5.66 10.99
N MET A 225 8.71 6.00 12.27
CA MET A 225 9.05 5.13 13.39
C MET A 225 8.18 3.86 13.38
N LEU A 226 6.87 3.98 13.12
CA LEU A 226 5.98 2.83 12.93
C LEU A 226 6.44 1.91 11.80
N SER A 227 6.88 2.48 10.66
CA SER A 227 7.42 1.67 9.55
C SER A 227 8.68 0.89 9.95
N CYS A 228 9.55 1.49 10.79
CA CYS A 228 10.76 0.84 11.26
C CYS A 228 10.47 -0.38 12.15
N ILE A 229 9.45 -0.29 13.00
CA ILE A 229 9.00 -1.41 13.85
C ILE A 229 8.66 -2.64 13.02
N LEU A 230 8.06 -2.45 11.83
CA LEU A 230 7.70 -3.55 10.93
C LEU A 230 8.82 -3.95 9.97
N TYR A 231 9.68 -3.02 9.54
CA TYR A 231 10.83 -3.33 8.71
C TYR A 231 11.91 -4.12 9.45
N ALA A 232 12.08 -3.91 10.77
CA ALA A 232 13.03 -4.66 11.58
C ALA A 232 12.79 -6.19 11.55
N PRO A 233 11.59 -6.73 11.82
CA PRO A 233 11.31 -8.16 11.68
C PRO A 233 11.31 -8.59 10.20
N GLY A 234 10.88 -7.73 9.27
CA GLY A 234 10.97 -8.01 7.83
C GLY A 234 12.41 -8.26 7.35
N ALA A 235 13.38 -7.54 7.90
CA ALA A 235 14.80 -7.72 7.61
C ALA A 235 15.35 -9.09 8.07
N ILE A 236 14.67 -9.81 8.96
CA ILE A 236 15.02 -11.20 9.30
C ILE A 236 14.94 -12.08 8.04
N LEU A 237 13.91 -11.88 7.20
CA LEU A 237 13.77 -12.61 5.93
C LEU A 237 14.94 -12.31 5.00
N TYR A 238 15.41 -11.05 4.95
CA TYR A 238 16.59 -10.67 4.18
C TYR A 238 17.86 -11.37 4.68
N VAL A 239 18.06 -11.43 6.00
CA VAL A 239 19.21 -12.13 6.61
C VAL A 239 19.18 -13.62 6.29
N ILE A 240 18.01 -14.27 6.40
CA ILE A 240 17.83 -15.68 6.07
C ILE A 240 18.16 -15.92 4.58
N ALA A 241 17.62 -15.10 3.67
CA ALA A 241 17.85 -15.21 2.23
C ALA A 241 19.34 -15.12 1.86
N ARG A 242 20.06 -14.16 2.45
CA ARG A 242 21.51 -14.00 2.24
C ARG A 242 22.31 -15.17 2.80
N ARG A 243 21.95 -15.68 4.00
CA ARG A 243 22.63 -16.81 4.64
C ARG A 243 22.44 -18.12 3.88
N GLU A 244 21.23 -18.41 3.40
CA GLU A 244 20.94 -19.59 2.56
C GLU A 244 21.80 -19.66 1.30
N ARG A 245 22.34 -18.51 0.86
CA ARG A 245 23.16 -18.37 -0.34
C ARG A 245 24.66 -18.21 -0.05
N GLY A 246 25.08 -18.24 1.21
CA GLY A 246 26.48 -18.02 1.60
C GLY A 246 26.99 -16.62 1.24
N LEU A 247 26.10 -15.65 0.99
CA LEU A 247 26.46 -14.28 0.69
C LEU A 247 26.76 -13.52 1.99
N ARG A 248 27.58 -12.46 1.89
CA ARG A 248 27.74 -11.52 3.01
C ARG A 248 26.38 -10.92 3.33
N VAL A 249 25.98 -11.01 4.60
CA VAL A 249 24.65 -10.64 5.07
C VAL A 249 24.38 -9.15 4.83
N PHE A 250 25.33 -8.29 5.17
CA PHE A 250 25.22 -6.85 4.96
C PHE A 250 26.50 -6.28 4.34
N ARG A 251 26.35 -5.42 3.35
CA ARG A 251 27.40 -4.44 2.98
C ARG A 251 27.49 -3.35 4.06
N PRO A 252 28.59 -2.58 4.18
CA PRO A 252 28.73 -1.54 5.20
C PRO A 252 27.58 -0.52 5.18
N ALA A 253 27.17 -0.10 3.99
CA ALA A 253 26.02 0.80 3.81
C ALA A 253 24.69 0.16 4.24
N GLU A 254 24.48 -1.13 3.93
CA GLU A 254 23.28 -1.87 4.33
C GLU A 254 23.24 -2.11 5.84
N ALA A 255 24.40 -2.33 6.47
CA ALA A 255 24.52 -2.49 7.92
C ALA A 255 24.19 -1.19 8.66
N VAL A 256 24.64 -0.04 8.15
CA VAL A 256 24.29 1.28 8.68
C VAL A 256 22.79 1.52 8.54
N LEU A 257 22.20 1.24 7.37
CA LEU A 257 20.76 1.36 7.16
C LEU A 257 19.96 0.46 8.11
N PHE A 258 20.37 -0.80 8.26
CA PHE A 258 19.74 -1.73 9.19
C PHE A 258 19.85 -1.24 10.65
N ALA A 259 21.01 -0.72 11.05
CA ALA A 259 21.18 -0.13 12.38
C ALA A 259 20.25 1.07 12.60
N ILE A 260 20.07 1.94 11.60
CA ILE A 260 19.10 3.06 11.66
C ILE A 260 17.68 2.53 11.82
N ILE A 261 17.27 1.52 11.05
CA ILE A 261 15.93 0.91 11.15
C ILE A 261 15.73 0.30 12.54
N VAL A 262 16.74 -0.40 13.09
CA VAL A 262 16.65 -1.00 14.44
C VAL A 262 16.57 0.07 15.53
N VAL A 263 17.37 1.13 15.44
CA VAL A 263 17.29 2.25 16.39
C VAL A 263 15.93 2.95 16.29
N GLY A 264 15.43 3.17 15.08
CA GLY A 264 14.10 3.73 14.84
C GLY A 264 12.97 2.84 15.38
N ALA A 265 13.10 1.51 15.24
CA ALA A 265 12.16 0.54 15.79
C ALA A 265 12.16 0.56 17.33
N ILE A 266 13.35 0.58 17.96
CA ILE A 266 13.47 0.66 19.42
C ILE A 266 12.87 1.97 19.94
N ALA A 267 13.17 3.09 19.28
CA ALA A 267 12.61 4.39 19.62
C ALA A 267 11.09 4.40 19.43
N GLY A 268 10.56 3.77 18.36
CA GLY A 268 9.13 3.65 18.12
C GLY A 268 8.42 2.83 19.19
N VAL A 269 8.98 1.67 19.57
CA VAL A 269 8.45 0.85 20.66
C VAL A 269 8.51 1.59 22.00
N ALA A 270 9.58 2.33 22.27
CA ALA A 270 9.70 3.15 23.47
C ALA A 270 8.64 4.26 23.50
N SER A 271 8.44 4.96 22.38
CA SER A 271 7.42 6.02 22.26
C SER A 271 5.99 5.49 22.41
N LEU A 272 5.70 4.29 21.90
CA LEU A 272 4.43 3.59 22.13
C LEU A 272 4.26 3.20 23.61
N ALA A 273 5.31 2.71 24.26
CA ALA A 273 5.28 2.32 25.67
C ALA A 273 5.15 3.52 26.63
N THR A 274 5.66 4.69 26.25
CA THR A 274 5.53 5.93 27.03
C THR A 274 4.23 6.71 26.76
N GLY A 275 3.37 6.24 25.84
CA GLY A 275 2.14 6.93 25.47
C GLY A 275 2.36 8.24 24.69
N ALA A 276 3.55 8.42 24.10
CA ALA A 276 3.85 9.59 23.26
C ALA A 276 3.29 9.42 21.83
N ILE A 277 3.06 8.17 21.43
CA ILE A 277 2.32 7.79 20.23
C ILE A 277 1.11 7.00 20.72
N GLU A 278 -0.10 7.52 20.51
CA GLU A 278 -1.34 6.81 20.84
C GLU A 278 -1.67 5.76 19.77
N LEU A 279 -2.23 4.63 20.23
CA LEU A 279 -2.72 3.48 19.46
C LEU A 279 -4.21 3.64 19.13
#